data_AF-A0AA41S7X4-F1
#
_entry.id   AF-A0AA41S7X4-F1
#
_cell.length_a   1.000
_cell.length_b   1.000
_cell.length_c   1.000
_cell.angle_alpha   90.00
_cell.angle_beta   90.00
_cell.angle_gamma   90.00
#
_symmetry.space_group_name_H-M   'P 1'
#
loop_
_entity.id
_entity.type
_entity.pdbx_description
1 polymer ?
#
loop_
_entity_poly.entity_id
_entity_poly.type
_entity_poly.pdbx_seq_one_letter_code
_entity_poly.pdbx_strand_id
1 'polypeptide(L)'
;MNPEKAAKLYVESRKWREELVPLGYIPESEIADALGDKKIYLQGLTKIGQQPFVVGKANRHLTSASKDPLQFKKFIIYLFDKAIASSFKDGKEIGNEKIVAAVDLKSIPYKSIDARAFTISFQLLK
;
A
#
# COMPACT_ATOMS: atom_id res chain seq x y z
N MET A 1 15.57 -0.82 -16.99
CA MET A 1 14.25 -1.47 -16.97
C MET A 1 14.30 -2.72 -17.85
N ASN A 2 13.80 -3.87 -17.38
CA ASN A 2 13.64 -5.07 -18.24
C ASN A 2 12.20 -5.07 -18.79
N PRO A 3 12.00 -4.87 -20.10
CA PRO A 3 10.66 -4.71 -20.68
C PRO A 3 9.78 -5.95 -20.56
N GLU A 4 10.33 -7.16 -20.71
CA GLU A 4 9.52 -8.40 -20.62
C GLU A 4 8.96 -8.59 -19.22
N LYS A 5 9.78 -8.34 -18.20
CA LYS A 5 9.39 -8.38 -16.79
C LYS A 5 8.36 -7.30 -16.48
N ALA A 6 8.55 -6.08 -16.99
CA ALA A 6 7.60 -5.00 -16.79
C ALA A 6 6.24 -5.30 -17.45
N ALA A 7 6.22 -5.83 -18.67
CA ALA A 7 5.01 -6.24 -19.37
C ALA A 7 4.27 -7.35 -18.62
N LYS A 8 5.00 -8.35 -18.11
CA LYS A 8 4.41 -9.43 -17.30
C LYS A 8 3.74 -8.88 -16.04
N LEU A 9 4.47 -8.07 -15.25
CA LEU A 9 3.93 -7.46 -14.02
C LEU A 9 2.75 -6.55 -14.32
N TYR A 10 2.77 -5.83 -15.44
CA TYR A 10 1.64 -5.02 -15.88
C TYR A 10 0.40 -5.89 -16.14
N VAL A 11 0.53 -6.98 -16.92
CA VAL A 11 -0.59 -7.89 -17.20
C VAL A 11 -1.13 -8.55 -15.93
N GLU A 12 -0.26 -9.01 -15.04
CA GLU A 12 -0.66 -9.57 -13.73
C GLU A 12 -1.37 -8.51 -12.89
N SER A 13 -0.89 -7.26 -12.90
CA SER A 13 -1.54 -6.14 -12.20
C SER A 13 -2.93 -5.82 -12.71
N ARG A 14 -3.14 -5.90 -14.04
CA ARG A 14 -4.44 -5.65 -14.65
C ARG A 14 -5.47 -6.67 -14.22
N LYS A 15 -5.11 -7.96 -14.17
CA LYS A 15 -6.03 -9.04 -13.77
C LYS A 15 -6.59 -8.83 -12.36
N TRP A 16 -5.74 -8.61 -11.35
CA TRP A 16 -6.25 -8.40 -10.00
C TRP A 16 -6.91 -7.04 -9.80
N ARG A 17 -6.55 -6.01 -10.60
CA ARG A 17 -7.24 -4.71 -10.57
C ARG A 17 -8.66 -4.79 -11.12
N GLU A 18 -8.91 -5.60 -12.15
CA GLU A 18 -10.25 -5.80 -12.69
C GLU A 18 -11.21 -6.38 -11.64
N GLU A 19 -10.71 -7.27 -10.78
CA GLU A 19 -11.48 -7.86 -9.69
C GLU A 19 -11.63 -6.94 -8.47
N LEU A 20 -10.56 -6.24 -8.07
CA LEU A 20 -10.48 -5.54 -6.78
C LEU A 20 -10.67 -4.03 -6.86
N VAL A 21 -10.49 -3.45 -8.05
CA VAL A 21 -10.54 -2.01 -8.32
C VAL A 21 -11.39 -1.71 -9.58
N PRO A 22 -12.64 -2.21 -9.65
CA PRO A 22 -13.46 -2.09 -10.86
C PRO A 22 -13.79 -0.64 -11.24
N LEU A 23 -13.77 0.28 -10.27
CA LEU A 23 -14.00 1.72 -10.48
C LEU A 23 -12.74 2.47 -10.94
N GLY A 24 -11.61 1.79 -11.09
CA GLY A 24 -10.30 2.42 -11.34
C GLY A 24 -9.66 3.07 -10.10
N TYR A 25 -10.41 3.21 -9.01
CA TYR A 25 -9.92 3.59 -7.68
C TYR A 25 -10.70 2.83 -6.59
N ILE A 26 -10.19 2.86 -5.36
CA ILE A 26 -10.85 2.26 -4.20
C ILE A 26 -11.50 3.38 -3.38
N PRO A 27 -12.84 3.43 -3.26
CA PRO A 27 -13.52 4.37 -2.37
C PRO A 27 -13.14 4.15 -0.91
N GLU A 28 -12.96 5.24 -0.16
CA GLU A 28 -12.60 5.15 1.27
C GLU A 28 -13.65 4.45 2.12
N SER A 29 -14.92 4.48 1.69
CA SER A 29 -16.02 3.74 2.33
C SER A 29 -15.82 2.22 2.30
N GLU A 30 -15.08 1.69 1.31
CA GLU A 30 -14.78 0.26 1.21
C GLU A 30 -13.62 -0.19 2.10
N ILE A 31 -12.91 0.76 2.73
CA ILE A 31 -11.70 0.54 3.54
C ILE A 31 -11.72 1.33 4.86
N ALA A 32 -12.92 1.70 5.32
CA ALA A 32 -13.12 2.62 6.43
C ALA A 32 -12.50 2.12 7.74
N ASP A 33 -12.57 0.81 8.04
CA ASP A 33 -11.96 0.26 9.25
C ASP A 33 -10.43 0.30 9.18
N ALA A 34 -9.87 -0.08 8.03
CA ALA A 34 -8.43 -0.08 7.81
C ALA A 34 -7.84 1.34 7.83
N LEU A 35 -8.58 2.34 7.34
CA LEU A 35 -8.24 3.77 7.47
C LEU A 35 -8.41 4.26 8.92
N GLY A 36 -9.46 3.81 9.62
CA GLY A 36 -9.78 4.15 11.00
C GLY A 36 -8.65 3.83 11.99
N ASP A 37 -7.84 2.80 11.70
CA ASP A 37 -6.63 2.47 12.46
C ASP A 37 -5.61 3.62 12.51
N LYS A 38 -5.63 4.54 11.54
CA LYS A 38 -4.69 5.67 11.43
C LYS A 38 -3.24 5.23 11.64
N LYS A 39 -2.88 4.13 10.97
CA LYS A 39 -1.58 3.44 11.13
C LYS A 39 -0.57 3.77 10.05
N ILE A 40 -0.97 4.34 8.91
CA ILE A 40 -0.07 4.68 7.81
C ILE A 40 -0.18 6.17 7.46
N TYR A 41 0.95 6.81 7.20
CA TYR A 41 1.07 8.23 6.90
C TYR A 41 2.02 8.44 5.73
N LEU A 42 1.51 8.99 4.62
CA LEU A 42 2.36 9.45 3.52
C LEU A 42 2.97 10.80 3.90
N GLN A 43 4.28 10.97 3.68
CA GLN A 43 5.06 12.15 4.10
C GLN A 43 5.62 12.96 2.93
N GLY A 44 5.17 12.67 1.70
CA GLY A 44 5.73 13.24 0.48
C GLY A 44 6.98 12.50 0.02
N LEU A 45 7.85 13.19 -0.73
CA LEU A 45 9.07 12.61 -1.27
C LEU A 45 10.25 12.73 -0.29
N THR A 46 11.10 11.72 -0.25
CA THR A 46 12.39 11.78 0.48
C THR A 46 13.26 12.89 -0.10
N LYS A 47 14.04 13.56 0.77
CA LYS A 47 15.01 14.58 0.31
C LYS A 47 16.07 13.96 -0.60
N ILE A 48 16.54 12.77 -0.24
CA ILE A 48 17.55 12.00 -0.99
C ILE A 48 16.83 10.92 -1.77
N GLY A 49 16.95 10.95 -3.10
CA GLY A 49 16.41 9.91 -3.98
C GLY A 49 14.96 10.11 -4.43
N GLN A 50 14.23 11.10 -3.89
CA GLN A 50 12.89 11.50 -4.31
C GLN A 50 11.87 10.35 -4.34
N GLN A 51 11.98 9.40 -3.41
CA GLN A 51 11.02 8.29 -3.25
C GLN A 51 9.81 8.74 -2.43
N PRO A 52 8.58 8.26 -2.71
CA PRO A 52 7.48 8.36 -1.76
C PRO A 52 7.88 7.78 -0.42
N PHE A 53 7.69 8.58 0.63
CA PHE A 53 8.03 8.20 2.00
C PHE A 53 6.77 7.93 2.81
N VAL A 54 6.68 6.72 3.35
CA VAL A 54 5.56 6.26 4.14
C VAL A 54 6.03 5.95 5.56
N VAL A 55 5.28 6.44 6.56
CA VAL A 55 5.51 6.13 7.97
C VAL A 55 4.37 5.25 8.47
N GLY A 56 4.72 4.08 9.00
CA GLY A 56 3.78 3.14 9.62
C GLY A 56 3.91 3.10 11.13
N LYS A 57 2.81 2.98 11.87
CA LYS A 57 2.76 2.74 13.31
C LYS A 57 2.24 1.34 13.58
N ALA A 58 3.12 0.40 13.92
CA ALA A 58 2.76 -1.00 14.07
C ALA A 58 1.82 -1.25 15.27
N ASN A 59 1.95 -0.44 16.34
CA ASN A 59 1.08 -0.53 17.52
C ASN A 59 -0.39 -0.14 17.26
N ARG A 60 -0.70 0.43 16.09
CA ARG A 60 -2.06 0.74 15.63
C ARG A 60 -2.63 -0.28 14.67
N HIS A 61 -1.91 -1.36 14.38
CA HIS A 61 -2.45 -2.43 13.56
C HIS A 61 -3.46 -3.25 14.36
N LEU A 62 -4.76 -3.04 14.15
CA LEU A 62 -5.84 -3.69 14.91
C LEU A 62 -6.43 -4.89 14.17
N THR A 63 -5.58 -5.88 13.88
CA THR A 63 -5.95 -7.18 13.24
C THR A 63 -6.90 -7.05 12.05
N SER A 64 -6.79 -5.96 11.28
CA SER A 64 -7.73 -5.63 10.20
C SER A 64 -7.76 -6.72 9.12
N ALA A 65 -6.59 -7.32 8.80
CA ALA A 65 -6.50 -8.42 7.83
C ALA A 65 -7.13 -9.71 8.35
N SER A 66 -7.12 -9.89 9.66
CA SER A 66 -7.68 -11.06 10.32
C SER A 66 -9.20 -11.02 10.43
N LYS A 67 -9.78 -9.81 10.53
CA LYS A 67 -11.22 -9.57 10.60
C LYS A 67 -11.86 -9.53 9.20
N ASP A 68 -11.23 -8.79 8.29
CA ASP A 68 -11.70 -8.63 6.92
C ASP A 68 -10.51 -8.61 5.94
N PRO A 69 -10.10 -9.79 5.44
CA PRO A 69 -9.01 -9.91 4.49
C PRO A 69 -9.21 -9.12 3.20
N LEU A 70 -10.46 -9.01 2.73
CA LEU A 70 -10.77 -8.34 1.46
C LEU A 70 -10.63 -6.82 1.61
N GLN A 71 -11.21 -6.26 2.67
CA GLN A 71 -11.02 -4.85 3.00
C GLN A 71 -9.54 -4.52 3.19
N PHE A 72 -8.79 -5.38 3.89
CA PHE A 72 -7.36 -5.17 4.06
C PHE A 72 -6.58 -5.21 2.74
N LYS A 73 -6.90 -6.16 1.84
CA LYS A 73 -6.28 -6.23 0.51
C LYS A 73 -6.55 -4.94 -0.28
N LYS A 74 -7.79 -4.45 -0.27
CA LYS A 74 -8.17 -3.17 -0.87
C LYS A 74 -7.42 -1.99 -0.25
N PHE A 75 -7.27 -1.97 1.07
CA PHE A 75 -6.50 -0.93 1.77
C PHE A 75 -5.02 -0.88 1.32
N ILE A 76 -4.39 -2.04 1.13
CA ILE A 76 -2.98 -2.10 0.67
C ILE A 76 -2.86 -1.57 -0.76
N ILE A 77 -3.80 -1.91 -1.66
CA ILE A 77 -3.84 -1.37 -3.03
C ILE A 77 -4.03 0.15 -2.99
N TYR A 78 -4.99 0.64 -2.20
CA TYR A 78 -5.24 2.07 -2.00
C TYR A 78 -3.98 2.79 -1.52
N LEU A 79 -3.26 2.20 -0.55
CA LEU A 79 -2.02 2.76 -0.02
C LEU A 79 -0.94 2.91 -1.12
N PHE A 80 -0.75 1.87 -1.93
CA PHE A 80 0.20 1.93 -3.03
C PHE A 80 -0.21 2.93 -4.10
N ASP A 81 -1.49 3.00 -4.45
CA ASP A 81 -1.99 3.99 -5.41
C ASP A 81 -1.75 5.41 -4.95
N LYS A 82 -1.97 5.72 -3.65
CA LYS A 82 -1.67 7.04 -3.08
C LYS A 82 -0.17 7.34 -3.07
N ALA A 83 0.66 6.37 -2.71
CA ALA A 83 2.11 6.53 -2.71
C ALA A 83 2.65 6.76 -4.13
N ILE A 84 2.22 5.96 -5.11
CA ILE A 84 2.60 6.12 -6.52
C ILE A 84 2.11 7.48 -7.03
N ALA A 85 0.85 7.84 -6.83
CA ALA A 85 0.30 9.12 -7.28
C ALA A 85 1.09 10.33 -6.73
N SER A 86 1.65 10.23 -5.52
CA SER A 86 2.48 11.29 -4.94
C SER A 86 3.83 11.51 -5.63
N SER A 87 4.29 10.54 -6.44
CA SER A 87 5.45 10.68 -7.32
C SER A 87 5.14 11.38 -8.63
N PHE A 88 3.89 11.80 -8.88
CA PHE A 88 3.50 12.46 -10.14
C PHE A 88 3.04 13.89 -9.90
N LYS A 89 3.44 14.79 -10.79
CA LYS A 89 2.95 16.17 -10.86
C LYS A 89 2.73 16.56 -12.31
N ASP A 90 1.54 17.08 -12.63
CA ASP A 90 1.14 17.48 -13.99
C ASP A 90 1.37 16.38 -15.05
N GLY A 91 1.12 15.12 -14.66
CA GLY A 91 1.31 13.94 -15.52
C GLY A 91 2.77 13.51 -15.72
N LYS A 92 3.73 14.16 -15.06
CA LYS A 92 5.16 13.81 -15.11
C LYS A 92 5.60 13.20 -13.79
N GLU A 93 6.39 12.14 -13.88
CA GLU A 93 7.07 11.56 -12.72
C GLU A 93 8.09 12.57 -12.18
N ILE A 94 7.94 12.95 -10.91
CA ILE A 94 8.84 13.81 -10.15
C ILE A 94 9.61 13.03 -9.07
N GLY A 95 9.17 11.80 -8.81
CA GLY A 95 9.78 10.90 -7.86
C GLY A 95 10.63 9.82 -8.53
N ASN A 96 10.90 8.78 -7.76
CA ASN A 96 11.56 7.57 -8.21
C ASN A 96 10.58 6.39 -8.11
N GLU A 97 10.85 5.32 -8.84
CA GLU A 97 10.04 4.09 -8.93
C GLU A 97 9.90 3.32 -7.60
N LYS A 98 10.68 3.68 -6.57
CA LYS A 98 10.75 2.98 -5.29
C LYS A 98 9.99 3.74 -4.22
N ILE A 99 9.28 3.01 -3.36
CA ILE A 99 8.65 3.53 -2.14
C ILE A 99 9.54 3.19 -0.95
N VAL A 100 9.76 4.14 -0.05
CA VAL A 100 10.49 3.94 1.21
C VAL A 100 9.49 3.95 2.37
N ALA A 101 9.58 2.95 3.24
CA ALA A 101 8.74 2.85 4.42
C ALA A 101 9.59 2.84 5.69
N ALA A 102 9.24 3.68 6.67
CA ALA A 102 9.72 3.58 8.04
C ALA A 102 8.60 3.08 8.94
N VAL A 103 8.84 1.99 9.67
CA VAL A 103 7.83 1.38 10.56
C VAL A 103 8.24 1.57 12.00
N ASP A 104 7.45 2.32 12.75
CA ASP A 104 7.57 2.47 14.20
C ASP A 104 7.03 1.21 14.88
N LEU A 105 7.94 0.45 15.47
CA LEU A 105 7.66 -0.79 16.21
C LEU A 105 7.47 -0.56 17.72
N LYS A 106 7.54 0.70 18.18
CA LYS A 106 7.43 1.02 19.61
C LYS A 106 6.09 0.56 20.18
N SER A 107 6.17 -0.21 21.26
CA SER A 107 5.01 -0.71 22.01
C SER A 107 4.01 -1.50 21.14
N ILE A 108 4.50 -2.29 20.18
CA ILE A 108 3.64 -3.21 19.43
C ILE A 108 3.04 -4.25 20.38
N PRO A 109 1.71 -4.34 20.52
CA PRO A 109 1.10 -5.36 21.35
C PRO A 109 1.07 -6.69 20.58
N TYR A 110 1.06 -7.82 21.28
CA TYR A 110 1.02 -9.16 20.66
C TYR A 110 -0.15 -9.31 19.67
N LYS A 111 -1.33 -8.75 20.02
CA LYS A 111 -2.51 -8.74 19.15
C LYS A 111 -2.29 -8.04 17.80
N SER A 112 -1.30 -7.16 17.68
CA SER A 112 -1.00 -6.46 16.42
C SER A 112 -0.07 -7.25 15.48
N ILE A 113 0.42 -8.41 15.91
CA ILE A 113 1.18 -9.32 15.06
C ILE A 113 0.18 -10.10 14.19
N ASP A 114 0.08 -9.74 12.91
CA ASP A 114 -0.88 -10.33 11.96
C ASP A 114 -0.13 -10.98 10.78
N ALA A 115 0.10 -12.29 10.87
CA ALA A 115 0.75 -13.07 9.81
C ALA A 115 -0.05 -13.08 8.49
N ARG A 116 -1.38 -12.92 8.55
CA ARG A 116 -2.23 -12.83 7.36
C ARG A 116 -2.03 -11.50 6.65
N ALA A 117 -1.89 -10.42 7.41
CA ALA A 117 -1.57 -9.10 6.85
C ALA A 117 -0.26 -9.13 6.04
N PHE A 118 0.79 -9.77 6.57
CA PHE A 118 2.05 -9.93 5.86
C PHE A 118 1.89 -10.78 4.59
N THR A 119 1.22 -11.93 4.69
CA THR A 119 0.96 -12.81 3.53
C THR A 119 0.24 -12.07 2.41
N ILE A 120 -0.86 -11.37 2.72
CA ILE A 120 -1.64 -10.61 1.73
C ILE A 120 -0.78 -9.51 1.09
N SER A 121 -0.02 -8.77 1.89
CA SER A 121 0.85 -7.69 1.40
C SER A 121 1.93 -8.22 0.46
N PHE A 122 2.58 -9.33 0.79
CA PHE A 122 3.62 -9.92 -0.06
C PHE A 122 3.05 -10.60 -1.31
N GLN A 123 1.86 -11.19 -1.24
CA GLN A 123 1.21 -11.79 -2.40
C GLN A 123 0.80 -10.74 -3.44
N LEU A 124 0.46 -9.52 -3.04
CA LEU A 124 0.21 -8.41 -3.96
C LEU A 124 1.46 -7.96 -4.73
N LEU A 125 2.65 -8.26 -4.21
CA LEU A 125 3.95 -7.85 -4.78
C LEU A 125 4.64 -8.95 -5.59
N LYS A 126 4.04 -10.14 -5.67
CA LYS A 126 4.54 -11.29 -6.46
C LYS A 126 3.90 -11.31 -7.83
#